data_AF-A0A5C9BNI1-F1
#
_entry.id   AF-A0A5C9BNI1-F1
#
_cell.length_a   1.000
_cell.length_b   1.000
_cell.length_c   1.000
_cell.angle_alpha   90.00
_cell.angle_beta   90.00
_cell.angle_gamma   90.00
#
_symmetry.space_group_name_H-M   'P 1'
#
loop_
_entity.id
_entity.type
_entity.pdbx_description
1 polymer ?
#
loop_
_entity_poly.entity_id
_entity_poly.type
_entity_poly.pdbx_seq_one_letter_code
_entity_poly.pdbx_strand_id
1 'polypeptide(L)'
;MKNWQLLYSLAWIQLVVHATCAHAGPVEDLAQRDTSLWAPATLQCAVELPAEGEGVYSVCPEDKTMCFPGEGRSSPIGDKAICNDGDMTLFLALLCLAGYHEGCDGVSAAQNRVTGQWYRSPRLAAYPRLRTLNSSSPDMGLGILLWAALEPKSRKQQLSWWIDWIARNQRCVTEGCQKRHPRFCPDDDVDGDPEAVKGCVFRPGDLATLAFAVDILKINVRDKNLRRALSAWKKTQEAWLNANPVVNWKGYSTHLIAVNILVLWKLGVSYPSLDKAAEALAKDNDQNAFFAWLANKPADVVSKLALAKCPASEKELPPKNSREDWIWQRGDKSDANKKTMLWDCRFVAGLIKNNVSRKGSVK
;
A
#
# COMPACT_ATOMS: atom_id res chain seq x y z
N MET A 1 -8.30 -88.94 22.24
CA MET A 1 -9.33 -87.95 21.88
C MET A 1 -9.62 -87.08 23.09
N LYS A 2 -9.19 -85.81 23.09
CA LYS A 2 -9.77 -84.72 23.88
C LYS A 2 -9.20 -83.39 23.36
N ASN A 3 -10.05 -82.68 22.62
CA ASN A 3 -9.84 -81.33 22.10
C ASN A 3 -9.89 -80.29 23.25
N TRP A 4 -9.01 -79.30 23.22
CA TRP A 4 -9.13 -78.05 23.96
C TRP A 4 -9.06 -76.89 22.96
N GLN A 5 -10.21 -76.22 22.75
CA GLN A 5 -10.31 -74.95 22.05
C GLN A 5 -10.10 -73.83 23.08
N LEU A 6 -9.07 -72.99 22.88
CA LEU A 6 -8.90 -71.73 23.58
C LEU A 6 -9.60 -70.61 22.80
N LEU A 7 -10.61 -70.00 23.43
CA LEU A 7 -11.25 -68.76 22.99
C LEU A 7 -10.39 -67.56 23.42
N TYR A 8 -9.91 -66.77 22.46
CA TYR A 8 -9.30 -65.47 22.71
C TYR A 8 -10.38 -64.38 22.72
N SER A 9 -10.61 -63.77 23.89
CA SER A 9 -11.38 -62.54 24.02
C SER A 9 -10.47 -61.33 23.76
N LEU A 10 -10.64 -60.66 22.63
CA LEU A 10 -10.02 -59.37 22.33
C LEU A 10 -10.86 -58.25 22.97
N ALA A 11 -10.33 -57.65 24.04
CA ALA A 11 -10.87 -56.44 24.63
C ALA A 11 -10.48 -55.22 23.78
N TRP A 12 -11.47 -54.56 23.17
CA TRP A 12 -11.29 -53.28 22.49
C TRP A 12 -11.19 -52.16 23.54
N ILE A 13 -9.99 -51.63 23.75
CA ILE A 13 -9.78 -50.41 24.53
C ILE A 13 -10.14 -49.22 23.62
N GLN A 14 -11.29 -48.58 23.85
CA GLN A 14 -11.60 -47.28 23.28
C GLN A 14 -10.72 -46.22 23.95
N LEU A 15 -9.60 -45.87 23.30
CA LEU A 15 -8.81 -44.70 23.68
C LEU A 15 -9.63 -43.45 23.30
N VAL A 16 -10.27 -42.82 24.28
CA VAL A 16 -10.85 -41.49 24.12
C VAL A 16 -9.70 -40.48 24.09
N VAL A 17 -9.13 -40.27 22.91
CA VAL A 17 -8.18 -39.18 22.66
C VAL A 17 -8.99 -37.89 22.77
N HIS A 18 -8.94 -37.26 23.93
CA HIS A 18 -9.33 -35.86 24.07
C HIS A 18 -8.33 -35.07 23.24
N ALA A 19 -8.70 -34.77 22.00
CA ALA A 19 -7.99 -33.81 21.17
C ALA A 19 -8.03 -32.48 21.90
N THR A 20 -6.99 -32.19 22.69
CA THR A 20 -6.74 -30.85 23.17
C THR A 20 -6.56 -30.01 21.92
N CYS A 21 -7.52 -29.12 21.63
CA CYS A 21 -7.38 -28.10 20.60
C CYS A 21 -6.14 -27.28 20.96
N ALA A 22 -5.00 -27.66 20.38
CA ALA A 22 -3.80 -26.84 20.43
C ALA A 22 -4.23 -25.49 19.86
N HIS A 23 -4.19 -24.45 20.69
CA HIS A 23 -4.55 -23.12 20.23
C HIS A 23 -3.59 -22.80 19.09
N ALA A 24 -4.17 -22.47 17.93
CA ALA A 24 -3.42 -22.03 16.78
C ALA A 24 -2.50 -20.87 17.20
N GLY A 25 -1.25 -20.87 16.72
CA GLY A 25 -0.33 -19.80 17.04
C GLY A 25 -0.79 -18.48 16.41
N PRO A 26 -0.20 -17.34 16.81
CA PRO A 26 -0.55 -16.04 16.24
C PRO A 26 -0.40 -15.96 14.72
N VAL A 27 0.49 -16.74 14.12
CA VAL A 27 0.68 -16.78 12.66
C VAL A 27 -0.50 -17.47 11.99
N GLU A 28 -0.95 -18.60 12.53
CA GLU A 28 -2.09 -19.36 12.04
C GLU A 28 -3.40 -18.56 12.22
N ASP A 29 -3.59 -17.93 13.37
CA ASP A 29 -4.75 -17.05 13.65
C ASP A 29 -4.82 -15.89 12.64
N LEU A 30 -3.68 -15.25 12.35
CA LEU A 30 -3.60 -14.16 11.39
C LEU A 30 -3.96 -14.63 9.98
N ALA A 31 -3.45 -15.79 9.56
CA ALA A 31 -3.73 -16.37 8.25
C ALA A 31 -5.20 -16.80 8.10
N GLN A 32 -5.80 -17.31 9.18
CA GLN A 32 -7.22 -17.65 9.23
C GLN A 32 -8.07 -16.38 9.05
N ARG A 33 -7.82 -15.32 9.82
CA ARG A 33 -8.57 -14.06 9.71
C ARG A 33 -8.43 -13.39 8.33
N ASP A 34 -7.25 -13.43 7.72
CA ASP A 34 -7.06 -12.94 6.35
C ASP A 34 -7.98 -13.64 5.36
N THR A 35 -8.15 -14.95 5.51
CA THR A 35 -8.93 -15.76 4.56
C THR A 35 -10.43 -15.70 4.83
N SER A 36 -10.85 -15.68 6.10
CA SER A 36 -12.26 -15.79 6.47
C SER A 36 -12.97 -14.46 6.74
N LEU A 37 -12.22 -13.43 7.15
CA LEU A 37 -12.80 -12.17 7.64
C LEU A 37 -12.38 -10.96 6.79
N TRP A 38 -11.10 -10.91 6.40
CA TRP A 38 -10.56 -9.76 5.67
C TRP A 38 -10.50 -9.98 4.16
N ALA A 39 -10.67 -11.21 3.68
CA ALA A 39 -10.69 -11.51 2.26
C ALA A 39 -11.88 -10.83 1.57
N PRO A 40 -11.66 -10.19 0.42
CA PRO A 40 -12.73 -9.63 -0.37
C PRO A 40 -13.51 -10.75 -1.04
N ALA A 41 -14.82 -10.81 -0.78
CA ALA A 41 -15.74 -11.47 -1.70
C ALA A 41 -15.77 -10.62 -2.98
N THR A 42 -14.92 -10.99 -3.96
CA THR A 42 -14.88 -10.47 -5.35
C THR A 42 -15.56 -9.11 -5.56
N LEU A 43 -14.75 -8.04 -5.51
CA LEU A 43 -15.22 -6.67 -5.34
C LEU A 43 -14.96 -5.81 -6.58
N GLN A 44 -15.97 -5.02 -6.96
CA GLN A 44 -15.82 -3.85 -7.82
C GLN A 44 -16.67 -2.74 -7.21
N CYS A 45 -16.12 -1.53 -7.10
CA CYS A 45 -16.94 -0.35 -6.94
C CYS A 45 -17.85 -0.27 -8.18
N ALA A 46 -19.16 -0.45 -8.00
CA ALA A 46 -20.09 -0.21 -9.08
C ALA A 46 -20.09 1.29 -9.34
N VAL A 47 -19.72 1.70 -10.54
CA VAL A 47 -19.92 3.09 -10.96
C VAL A 47 -21.39 3.22 -11.29
N GLU A 48 -22.18 3.66 -10.30
CA GLU A 48 -23.46 4.28 -10.58
C GLU A 48 -23.16 5.64 -11.22
N LEU A 49 -23.41 5.75 -12.52
CA LEU A 49 -23.40 7.05 -13.16
C LEU A 49 -24.65 7.79 -12.67
N PRO A 50 -24.51 8.99 -12.07
CA PRO A 50 -25.66 9.72 -11.56
C PRO A 50 -26.55 10.17 -12.73
N ALA A 51 -27.77 10.57 -12.40
CA ALA A 51 -28.64 11.27 -13.34
C ALA A 51 -27.96 12.57 -13.82
N GLU A 52 -28.32 13.02 -15.02
CA GLU A 52 -27.79 14.25 -15.60
C GLU A 52 -28.04 15.45 -14.67
N GLY A 53 -26.99 16.13 -14.23
CA GLY A 53 -27.05 17.27 -13.30
C GLY A 53 -26.73 16.96 -11.83
N GLU A 54 -26.60 15.69 -11.45
CA GLU A 54 -26.13 15.29 -10.12
C GLU A 54 -24.60 15.11 -10.09
N GLY A 55 -23.99 15.32 -8.92
CA GLY A 55 -22.57 15.05 -8.70
C GLY A 55 -22.26 13.57 -8.95
N VAL A 56 -21.14 13.27 -9.63
CA VAL A 56 -20.73 11.89 -9.89
C VAL A 56 -20.11 11.28 -8.64
N TYR A 57 -20.91 10.48 -7.92
CA TYR A 57 -20.46 9.68 -6.78
C TYR A 57 -20.51 8.20 -7.15
N SER A 58 -19.57 7.39 -6.65
CA SER A 58 -19.70 5.93 -6.72
C SER A 58 -20.02 5.39 -5.35
N VAL A 59 -20.98 4.47 -5.30
CA VAL A 59 -21.45 3.83 -4.07
C VAL A 59 -20.77 2.48 -3.91
N CYS A 60 -20.37 2.14 -2.68
CA CYS A 60 -19.96 0.77 -2.38
C CYS A 60 -21.20 -0.13 -2.41
N PRO A 61 -21.23 -1.23 -3.19
CA PRO A 61 -22.44 -2.03 -3.32
C PRO A 61 -22.94 -2.54 -1.95
N GLU A 62 -24.26 -2.49 -1.71
CA GLU A 62 -24.86 -2.73 -0.39
C GLU A 62 -24.57 -4.15 0.15
N ASP A 63 -24.43 -5.14 -0.73
CA ASP A 63 -24.12 -6.54 -0.39
C ASP A 63 -22.63 -6.78 -0.12
N LYS A 64 -21.75 -5.81 -0.37
CA LYS A 64 -20.30 -6.00 -0.26
C LYS A 64 -19.74 -5.47 1.03
N THR A 65 -18.88 -6.25 1.67
CA THR A 65 -18.27 -5.87 2.94
C THR A 65 -17.24 -4.75 2.79
N MET A 66 -16.62 -4.54 1.62
CA MET A 66 -15.55 -3.55 1.42
C MET A 66 -15.67 -2.80 0.09
N CYS A 67 -15.21 -1.54 0.07
CA CYS A 67 -15.02 -0.78 -1.16
C CYS A 67 -13.63 -1.15 -1.73
N PHE A 68 -13.55 -1.80 -2.89
CA PHE A 68 -12.28 -2.08 -3.54
C PHE A 68 -12.30 -1.66 -5.02
N PRO A 69 -11.27 -0.95 -5.49
CA PRO A 69 -10.27 -0.22 -4.71
C PRO A 69 -10.85 1.10 -4.19
N GLY A 70 -10.90 1.33 -2.87
CA GLY A 70 -11.32 2.62 -2.31
C GLY A 70 -11.41 2.68 -0.78
N GLU A 71 -11.39 3.89 -0.25
CA GLU A 71 -11.80 4.21 1.12
C GLU A 71 -13.33 4.32 1.16
N GLY A 72 -13.97 3.71 2.16
CA GLY A 72 -15.40 3.91 2.42
C GLY A 72 -15.61 5.12 3.31
N ARG A 73 -16.21 6.18 2.78
CA ARG A 73 -16.56 7.39 3.54
C ARG A 73 -18.07 7.58 3.63
N SER A 74 -18.50 8.32 4.63
CA SER A 74 -19.90 8.71 4.76
C SER A 74 -20.29 9.65 3.62
N SER A 75 -21.42 9.38 2.95
CA SER A 75 -21.99 10.29 1.97
C SER A 75 -22.47 11.57 2.66
N PRO A 76 -22.27 12.77 2.08
CA PRO A 76 -22.97 13.96 2.51
C PRO A 76 -24.48 13.90 2.19
N ILE A 77 -24.89 12.97 1.32
CA ILE A 77 -26.27 12.75 0.89
C ILE A 77 -26.66 11.31 1.27
N GLY A 78 -27.11 11.12 2.52
CA GLY A 78 -27.64 9.86 3.05
C GLY A 78 -26.62 8.88 3.63
N ASP A 79 -27.08 7.68 3.97
CA ASP A 79 -26.30 6.68 4.73
C ASP A 79 -25.37 5.80 3.86
N LYS A 80 -25.36 6.02 2.55
CA LYS A 80 -24.55 5.23 1.60
C LYS A 80 -23.06 5.55 1.76
N ALA A 81 -22.23 4.53 1.72
CA ALA A 81 -20.78 4.71 1.69
C ALA A 81 -20.34 5.17 0.28
N ILE A 82 -19.63 6.30 0.20
CA ILE A 82 -18.99 6.76 -1.03
C ILE A 82 -17.59 6.20 -1.10
N CYS A 83 -17.19 5.69 -2.27
CA CYS A 83 -15.81 5.31 -2.53
C CYS A 83 -14.95 6.56 -2.76
N ASN A 84 -13.96 6.76 -1.90
CA ASN A 84 -12.90 7.73 -2.13
C ASN A 84 -11.65 7.03 -2.70
N ASP A 85 -11.05 7.58 -3.75
CA ASP A 85 -9.85 7.01 -4.37
C ASP A 85 -8.59 7.16 -3.51
N GLY A 86 -8.62 8.03 -2.49
CA GLY A 86 -7.57 8.16 -1.49
C GLY A 86 -6.17 8.16 -2.09
N ASP A 87 -5.30 7.32 -1.53
CA ASP A 87 -4.01 6.93 -2.13
C ASP A 87 -4.02 5.45 -2.59
N MET A 88 -5.10 5.00 -3.24
CA MET A 88 -5.31 3.57 -3.55
C MET A 88 -4.18 2.92 -4.35
N THR A 89 -3.56 3.62 -5.30
CA THR A 89 -2.42 3.08 -6.06
C THR A 89 -1.25 2.70 -5.16
N LEU A 90 -1.03 3.39 -4.04
CA LEU A 90 -0.05 2.98 -3.03
C LEU A 90 -0.47 1.67 -2.34
N PHE A 91 -1.70 1.59 -1.84
CA PHE A 91 -2.18 0.40 -1.13
C PHE A 91 -2.23 -0.83 -2.02
N LEU A 92 -2.62 -0.67 -3.30
CA LEU A 92 -2.60 -1.73 -4.30
C LEU A 92 -1.17 -2.27 -4.52
N ALA A 93 -0.16 -1.40 -4.54
CA ALA A 93 1.24 -1.81 -4.63
C ALA A 93 1.70 -2.59 -3.38
N LEU A 94 1.25 -2.18 -2.20
CA LEU A 94 1.53 -2.90 -0.94
C LEU A 94 0.87 -4.29 -0.93
N LEU A 95 -0.38 -4.41 -1.38
CA LEU A 95 -1.04 -5.71 -1.55
C LEU A 95 -0.32 -6.59 -2.58
N CYS A 96 0.14 -6.01 -3.70
CA CYS A 96 0.97 -6.70 -4.67
C CYS A 96 2.27 -7.24 -4.05
N LEU A 97 2.96 -6.43 -3.22
CA LEU A 97 4.13 -6.86 -2.46
C LEU A 97 3.80 -8.03 -1.51
N ALA A 98 2.63 -7.99 -0.87
CA ALA A 98 2.16 -9.03 0.05
C ALA A 98 1.67 -10.31 -0.65
N GLY A 99 1.74 -10.39 -1.99
CA GLY A 99 1.40 -11.58 -2.76
C GLY A 99 -0.05 -11.62 -3.28
N TYR A 100 -0.81 -10.52 -3.15
CA TYR A 100 -2.17 -10.42 -3.68
C TYR A 100 -2.14 -9.87 -5.11
N HIS A 101 -2.41 -10.75 -6.09
CA HIS A 101 -2.35 -10.41 -7.52
C HIS A 101 -3.32 -9.29 -7.90
N GLU A 102 -4.48 -9.19 -7.26
CA GLU A 102 -5.45 -8.11 -7.47
C GLU A 102 -4.84 -6.73 -7.18
N GLY A 103 -3.87 -6.65 -6.25
CA GLY A 103 -3.10 -5.44 -6.01
C GLY A 103 -2.22 -5.07 -7.19
N CYS A 104 -1.54 -6.05 -7.79
CA CYS A 104 -0.68 -5.84 -8.96
C CYS A 104 -1.49 -5.37 -10.17
N ASP A 105 -2.62 -6.01 -10.42
CA ASP A 105 -3.54 -5.66 -11.50
C ASP A 105 -4.15 -4.27 -11.29
N GLY A 106 -4.51 -3.94 -10.05
CA GLY A 106 -4.97 -2.62 -9.67
C GLY A 106 -3.94 -1.52 -9.98
N VAL A 107 -2.67 -1.67 -9.59
CA VAL A 107 -1.66 -0.64 -9.95
C VAL A 107 -1.53 -0.50 -11.46
N SER A 108 -1.54 -1.62 -12.21
CA SER A 108 -1.48 -1.56 -13.67
C SER A 108 -2.71 -0.90 -14.29
N ALA A 109 -3.90 -1.13 -13.74
CA ALA A 109 -5.16 -0.56 -14.22
C ALA A 109 -5.30 0.94 -13.88
N ALA A 110 -4.56 1.44 -12.88
CA ALA A 110 -4.50 2.85 -12.56
C ALA A 110 -3.68 3.69 -13.56
N GLN A 111 -3.02 3.06 -14.55
CA GLN A 111 -2.31 3.78 -15.62
C GLN A 111 -3.21 4.01 -16.83
N ASN A 112 -3.27 5.26 -17.29
CA ASN A 112 -3.76 5.54 -18.64
C ASN A 112 -2.69 5.10 -19.65
N ARG A 113 -3.00 4.01 -20.38
CA ARG A 113 -2.07 3.37 -21.34
C ARG A 113 -1.77 4.23 -22.57
N VAL A 114 -2.56 5.26 -22.84
CA VAL A 114 -2.36 6.18 -23.96
C VAL A 114 -1.39 7.30 -23.58
N THR A 115 -1.61 7.92 -22.42
CA THR A 115 -0.83 9.09 -22.01
C THR A 115 0.41 8.73 -21.18
N GLY A 116 0.40 7.59 -20.49
CA GLY A 116 1.39 7.18 -19.50
C GLY A 116 1.12 7.72 -18.08
N GLN A 117 0.07 8.51 -17.89
CA GLN A 117 -0.33 9.06 -16.58
C GLN A 117 -0.77 7.95 -15.63
N TRP A 118 -0.39 8.06 -14.36
CA TRP A 118 -0.98 7.24 -13.29
C TRP A 118 -1.96 8.05 -12.46
N TYR A 119 -3.08 7.42 -12.14
CA TYR A 119 -4.15 7.99 -11.33
C TYR A 119 -4.11 7.46 -9.89
N ARG A 120 -4.91 8.10 -9.03
CA ARG A 120 -5.12 7.71 -7.63
C ARG A 120 -5.58 6.28 -7.45
N SER A 121 -6.37 5.78 -8.40
CA SER A 121 -6.94 4.44 -8.39
C SER A 121 -7.25 4.00 -9.83
N PRO A 122 -7.52 2.70 -10.05
CA PRO A 122 -8.12 2.19 -11.29
C PRO A 122 -9.44 2.88 -11.65
N ARG A 123 -10.27 3.17 -10.65
CA ARG A 123 -11.57 3.80 -10.84
C ARG A 123 -11.41 5.21 -11.43
N LEU A 124 -10.48 5.99 -10.88
CA LEU A 124 -10.22 7.34 -11.40
C LEU A 124 -9.54 7.32 -12.77
N ALA A 125 -8.71 6.31 -13.07
CA ALA A 125 -8.18 6.13 -14.42
C ALA A 125 -9.29 5.84 -15.45
N ALA A 126 -10.28 5.02 -15.07
CA ALA A 126 -11.43 4.70 -15.93
C ALA A 126 -12.42 5.86 -16.06
N TYR A 127 -12.57 6.68 -15.02
CA TYR A 127 -13.52 7.80 -14.98
C TYR A 127 -12.88 9.06 -14.39
N PRO A 128 -11.96 9.74 -15.12
CA PRO A 128 -11.24 10.91 -14.60
C PRO A 128 -12.14 12.05 -14.11
N ARG A 129 -13.35 12.19 -14.66
CA ARG A 129 -14.32 13.21 -14.26
C ARG A 129 -14.84 13.10 -12.82
N LEU A 130 -14.62 11.95 -12.15
CA LEU A 130 -15.00 11.76 -10.74
C LEU A 130 -14.22 12.70 -9.81
N ARG A 131 -13.06 13.18 -10.25
CA ARG A 131 -12.22 14.09 -9.48
C ARG A 131 -11.45 14.99 -10.44
N THR A 132 -11.75 16.28 -10.40
CA THR A 132 -11.17 17.28 -11.31
C THR A 132 -9.82 17.82 -10.86
N LEU A 133 -9.43 17.55 -9.61
CA LEU A 133 -8.19 18.03 -9.00
C LEU A 133 -7.44 16.91 -8.31
N ASN A 134 -6.12 16.97 -8.32
CA ASN A 134 -5.20 16.03 -7.72
C ASN A 134 -5.42 14.62 -8.25
N SER A 135 -5.32 14.40 -9.57
CA SER A 135 -5.48 13.08 -10.18
C SER A 135 -4.47 12.04 -9.66
N SER A 136 -3.38 12.50 -9.03
CA SER A 136 -2.31 11.70 -8.46
C SER A 136 -1.78 12.34 -7.16
N SER A 137 -0.78 11.71 -6.53
CA SER A 137 -0.11 12.21 -5.34
C SER A 137 1.34 11.71 -5.25
N PRO A 138 2.20 12.36 -4.46
CA PRO A 138 3.53 11.82 -4.14
C PRO A 138 3.50 10.40 -3.57
N ASP A 139 2.48 10.08 -2.78
CA ASP A 139 2.35 8.81 -2.07
C ASP A 139 2.06 7.66 -3.04
N MET A 140 1.25 7.91 -4.07
CA MET A 140 1.06 6.97 -5.18
C MET A 140 2.32 6.79 -6.00
N GLY A 141 3.13 7.84 -6.13
CA GLY A 141 4.46 7.78 -6.74
C GLY A 141 5.31 6.67 -6.11
N LEU A 142 5.33 6.59 -4.78
CA LEU A 142 6.02 5.50 -4.07
C LEU A 142 5.42 4.13 -4.38
N GLY A 143 4.08 4.04 -4.46
CA GLY A 143 3.38 2.82 -4.88
C GLY A 143 3.79 2.33 -6.27
N ILE A 144 3.82 3.23 -7.26
CA ILE A 144 4.22 2.92 -8.63
C ILE A 144 5.66 2.41 -8.67
N LEU A 145 6.56 3.05 -7.92
CA LEU A 145 7.96 2.63 -7.84
C LEU A 145 8.13 1.28 -7.15
N LEU A 146 7.37 1.03 -6.07
CA LEU A 146 7.35 -0.28 -5.41
C LEU A 146 6.88 -1.36 -6.39
N TRP A 147 5.75 -1.13 -7.05
CA TRP A 147 5.20 -2.06 -8.05
C TRP A 147 6.20 -2.35 -9.17
N ALA A 148 6.86 -1.33 -9.73
CA ALA A 148 7.88 -1.54 -10.76
C ALA A 148 9.09 -2.34 -10.23
N ALA A 149 9.50 -2.12 -8.98
CA ALA A 149 10.61 -2.81 -8.34
C ALA A 149 10.35 -4.29 -8.06
N LEU A 150 9.08 -4.71 -7.92
CA LEU A 150 8.72 -6.12 -7.70
C LEU A 150 8.97 -7.00 -8.92
N GLU A 151 8.70 -6.48 -10.13
CA GLU A 151 9.00 -7.16 -11.39
C GLU A 151 9.64 -6.22 -12.41
N PRO A 152 10.93 -5.88 -12.22
CA PRO A 152 11.65 -4.90 -13.03
C PRO A 152 11.53 -5.10 -14.55
N LYS A 153 11.59 -6.36 -15.01
CA LYS A 153 11.64 -6.69 -16.44
C LYS A 153 10.30 -6.46 -17.14
N SER A 154 9.21 -6.96 -16.56
CA SER A 154 7.86 -6.85 -17.15
C SER A 154 7.30 -5.43 -17.03
N ARG A 155 7.66 -4.70 -15.95
CA ARG A 155 7.04 -3.41 -15.60
C ARG A 155 7.82 -2.17 -16.07
N LYS A 156 9.05 -2.37 -16.58
CA LYS A 156 9.92 -1.29 -17.07
C LYS A 156 9.26 -0.42 -18.14
N GLN A 157 8.51 -1.03 -19.06
CA GLN A 157 7.88 -0.30 -20.16
C GLN A 157 6.83 0.68 -19.65
N GLN A 158 5.92 0.23 -18.76
CA GLN A 158 4.91 1.11 -18.17
C GLN A 158 5.54 2.23 -17.36
N LEU A 159 6.60 1.93 -16.59
CA LEU A 159 7.32 2.96 -15.84
C LEU A 159 7.96 3.99 -16.79
N SER A 160 8.53 3.55 -17.92
CA SER A 160 9.09 4.48 -18.92
C SER A 160 8.05 5.41 -19.53
N TRP A 161 6.82 4.95 -19.78
CA TRP A 161 5.73 5.79 -20.26
C TRP A 161 5.36 6.89 -19.28
N TRP A 162 5.42 6.61 -17.98
CA TRP A 162 5.18 7.62 -16.96
C TRP A 162 6.33 8.59 -16.78
N ILE A 163 7.58 8.14 -16.90
CA ILE A 163 8.73 9.05 -16.97
C ILE A 163 8.56 10.03 -18.15
N ASP A 164 8.16 9.52 -19.30
CA ASP A 164 7.88 10.34 -20.48
C ASP A 164 6.67 11.27 -20.27
N TRP A 165 5.65 10.82 -19.54
CA TRP A 165 4.51 11.65 -19.14
C TRP A 165 4.92 12.77 -18.18
N ILE A 166 5.69 12.47 -17.12
CA ILE A 166 6.23 13.46 -16.17
C ILE A 166 7.06 14.50 -16.94
N ALA A 167 7.89 14.04 -17.89
CA ALA A 167 8.72 14.92 -18.69
C ALA A 167 7.93 15.96 -19.48
N ARG A 168 6.74 15.59 -19.99
CA ARG A 168 5.85 16.50 -20.74
C ARG A 168 4.99 17.40 -19.84
N ASN A 169 4.75 17.02 -18.59
CA ASN A 169 3.85 17.70 -17.65
C ASN A 169 4.60 18.46 -16.54
N GLN A 170 5.83 18.88 -16.80
CA GLN A 170 6.60 19.71 -15.86
C GLN A 170 6.04 21.15 -15.84
N ARG A 171 6.06 21.80 -14.67
CA ARG A 171 5.65 23.20 -14.51
C ARG A 171 6.84 24.14 -14.56
N CYS A 172 6.69 25.32 -15.15
CA CYS A 172 7.69 26.37 -15.09
C CYS A 172 7.75 26.98 -13.69
N VAL A 173 8.94 27.00 -13.08
CA VAL A 173 9.15 27.58 -11.73
C VAL A 173 9.95 28.88 -11.76
N THR A 174 10.36 29.31 -12.94
CA THR A 174 11.00 30.62 -13.16
C THR A 174 10.32 31.32 -14.32
N GLU A 175 10.42 32.64 -14.33
CA GLU A 175 10.08 33.45 -15.50
C GLU A 175 10.80 32.94 -16.75
N GLY A 176 10.11 32.96 -17.90
CA GLY A 176 10.64 32.43 -19.15
C GLY A 176 10.87 30.91 -19.16
N CYS A 177 10.37 30.15 -18.17
CA CYS A 177 10.40 28.68 -18.16
C CYS A 177 11.79 28.01 -18.25
N GLN A 178 12.85 28.73 -17.86
CA GLN A 178 14.23 28.22 -17.87
C GLN A 178 14.42 27.03 -16.92
N LYS A 179 13.73 27.05 -15.78
CA LYS A 179 13.63 25.91 -14.86
C LYS A 179 12.22 25.34 -14.90
N ARG A 180 12.16 24.03 -15.10
CA ARG A 180 10.93 23.24 -15.02
C ARG A 180 11.03 22.25 -13.88
N HIS A 181 9.93 22.07 -13.17
CA HIS A 181 9.83 21.16 -12.04
C HIS A 181 8.82 20.04 -12.35
N PRO A 182 9.18 18.77 -12.16
CA PRO A 182 8.29 17.65 -12.45
C PRO A 182 7.11 17.57 -11.49
N ARG A 183 6.01 16.98 -11.99
CA ARG A 183 4.75 16.83 -11.26
C ARG A 183 4.17 15.42 -11.44
N PHE A 184 3.39 14.97 -10.45
CA PHE A 184 2.66 13.71 -10.44
C PHE A 184 1.33 13.78 -11.20
N CYS A 185 0.73 14.97 -11.23
CA CYS A 185 -0.53 15.25 -11.92
C CYS A 185 -0.49 16.67 -12.54
N PRO A 186 -1.30 16.95 -13.57
CA PRO A 186 -1.41 18.28 -14.18
C PRO A 186 -2.43 19.19 -13.46
N ASP A 187 -3.34 18.61 -12.68
CA ASP A 187 -4.52 19.23 -12.09
C ASP A 187 -4.31 19.55 -10.59
N ASP A 188 -3.40 20.46 -10.23
CA ASP A 188 -3.23 20.85 -8.81
C ASP A 188 -4.35 21.77 -8.32
N ASP A 189 -4.65 21.68 -7.03
CA ASP A 189 -5.37 22.73 -6.28
C ASP A 189 -4.48 23.97 -6.00
N VAL A 190 -3.16 23.79 -5.95
CA VAL A 190 -2.17 24.87 -5.71
C VAL A 190 -2.06 25.90 -6.84
N ASP A 191 -2.68 25.67 -8.00
CA ASP A 191 -2.63 26.62 -9.13
C ASP A 191 -3.61 27.81 -8.97
N GLY A 192 -4.40 27.85 -7.89
CA GLY A 192 -5.31 28.97 -7.57
C GLY A 192 -5.53 29.27 -6.09
N ASP A 193 -4.93 28.49 -5.18
CA ASP A 193 -5.09 28.66 -3.73
C ASP A 193 -3.71 28.74 -3.04
N PRO A 194 -3.28 29.92 -2.53
CA PRO A 194 -2.02 30.08 -1.82
C PRO A 194 -1.95 29.31 -0.49
N GLU A 195 -3.10 28.83 0.04
CA GLU A 195 -3.20 28.01 1.24
C GLU A 195 -3.17 26.50 0.93
N ALA A 196 -3.14 26.09 -0.35
CA ALA A 196 -3.10 24.69 -0.71
C ALA A 196 -1.73 24.06 -0.36
N VAL A 197 -1.72 23.29 0.74
CA VAL A 197 -0.50 22.72 1.34
C VAL A 197 0.00 21.45 0.64
N LYS A 198 -0.77 20.84 -0.27
CA LYS A 198 -0.52 19.47 -0.77
C LYS A 198 -0.61 19.33 -2.29
N GLY A 199 0.42 19.82 -2.98
CA GLY A 199 0.46 19.74 -4.43
C GLY A 199 0.88 18.39 -5.02
N CYS A 200 0.61 18.22 -6.30
CA CYS A 200 1.17 17.19 -7.19
C CYS A 200 2.65 17.41 -7.53
N VAL A 201 3.39 18.09 -6.68
CA VAL A 201 4.78 18.51 -6.91
C VAL A 201 5.74 17.44 -6.38
N PHE A 202 6.75 17.10 -7.16
CA PHE A 202 7.82 16.23 -6.68
C PHE A 202 8.63 16.90 -5.57
N ARG A 203 8.70 16.26 -4.40
CA ARG A 203 9.59 16.70 -3.31
C ARG A 203 11.02 16.20 -3.58
N PRO A 204 12.04 16.80 -2.94
CA PRO A 204 13.41 16.30 -2.96
C PRO A 204 13.56 14.78 -2.79
N GLY A 205 12.91 14.21 -1.77
CA GLY A 205 12.95 12.78 -1.49
C GLY A 205 12.31 11.93 -2.60
N ASP A 206 11.20 12.41 -3.18
CA ASP A 206 10.53 11.71 -4.27
C ASP A 206 11.42 11.64 -5.52
N LEU A 207 12.10 12.74 -5.86
CA LEU A 207 13.04 12.78 -7.00
C LEU A 207 14.24 11.89 -6.79
N ALA A 208 14.76 11.87 -5.58
CA ALA A 208 15.89 11.05 -5.24
C ALA A 208 15.52 9.55 -5.34
N THR A 209 14.38 9.13 -4.81
CA THR A 209 13.87 7.75 -4.97
C THR A 209 13.61 7.40 -6.44
N LEU A 210 12.97 8.31 -7.20
CA LEU A 210 12.75 8.14 -8.64
C LEU A 210 14.08 7.99 -9.40
N ALA A 211 15.11 8.74 -9.03
CA ALA A 211 16.42 8.67 -9.66
C ALA A 211 17.10 7.30 -9.46
N PHE A 212 16.94 6.68 -8.28
CA PHE A 212 17.38 5.30 -8.05
C PHE A 212 16.63 4.32 -8.94
N ALA A 213 15.30 4.41 -9.00
CA ALA A 213 14.49 3.53 -9.84
C ALA A 213 14.88 3.65 -11.32
N VAL A 214 15.02 4.87 -11.84
CA VAL A 214 15.41 5.12 -13.23
C VAL A 214 16.79 4.51 -13.54
N ASP A 215 17.77 4.71 -12.68
CA ASP A 215 19.13 4.21 -12.91
C ASP A 215 19.23 2.68 -12.80
N ILE A 216 18.63 2.09 -11.76
CA ILE A 216 18.67 0.65 -11.51
C ILE A 216 17.89 -0.10 -12.60
N LEU A 217 16.71 0.39 -12.96
CA LEU A 217 15.86 -0.21 -14.00
C LEU A 217 16.32 0.15 -15.43
N LYS A 218 17.37 0.96 -15.56
CA LYS A 218 17.96 1.42 -16.83
C LYS A 218 16.91 2.06 -17.74
N ILE A 219 16.12 2.98 -17.20
CA ILE A 219 15.10 3.74 -17.94
C ILE A 219 15.77 4.92 -18.63
N ASN A 220 15.52 5.08 -19.94
CA ASN A 220 16.05 6.19 -20.70
C ASN A 220 15.19 7.46 -20.50
N VAL A 221 15.69 8.41 -19.70
CA VAL A 221 15.04 9.72 -19.51
C VAL A 221 15.43 10.64 -20.66
N ARG A 222 14.55 10.84 -21.64
CA ARG A 222 14.84 11.65 -22.84
C ARG A 222 14.94 13.15 -22.55
N ASP A 223 14.10 13.64 -21.65
CA ASP A 223 14.07 15.06 -21.29
C ASP A 223 15.31 15.49 -20.47
N LYS A 224 15.99 16.53 -20.95
CA LYS A 224 17.26 17.00 -20.37
C LYS A 224 17.05 17.63 -18.98
N ASN A 225 15.93 18.30 -18.75
CA ASN A 225 15.64 18.97 -17.48
C ASN A 225 15.35 17.95 -16.39
N LEU A 226 14.47 16.97 -16.66
CA LEU A 226 14.17 15.87 -15.76
C LEU A 226 15.43 15.05 -15.45
N ARG A 227 16.22 14.69 -16.48
CA ARG A 227 17.49 13.96 -16.27
C ARG A 227 18.45 14.72 -15.34
N ARG A 228 18.56 16.04 -15.52
CA ARG A 228 19.39 16.90 -14.64
C ARG A 228 18.85 16.90 -13.21
N ALA A 229 17.54 17.05 -13.04
CA ALA A 229 16.90 17.05 -11.72
C ALA A 229 17.15 15.72 -10.98
N LEU A 230 16.91 14.59 -11.65
CA LEU A 230 17.15 13.25 -11.09
C LEU A 230 18.61 13.05 -10.70
N SER A 231 19.55 13.47 -11.54
CA SER A 231 21.00 13.37 -11.25
C SER A 231 21.40 14.21 -10.02
N ALA A 232 20.84 15.42 -9.87
CA ALA A 232 21.13 16.30 -8.74
C ALA A 232 20.64 15.70 -7.42
N TRP A 233 19.42 15.18 -7.39
CA TRP A 233 18.80 14.65 -6.16
C TRP A 233 19.29 13.25 -5.79
N LYS A 234 19.76 12.43 -6.73
CA LYS A 234 20.34 11.11 -6.42
C LYS A 234 21.44 11.18 -5.36
N LYS A 235 22.28 12.22 -5.40
CA LYS A 235 23.42 12.41 -4.49
C LYS A 235 23.03 12.71 -3.04
N THR A 236 21.81 13.21 -2.80
CA THR A 236 21.36 13.63 -1.46
C THR A 236 20.51 12.59 -0.76
N GLN A 237 20.16 11.48 -1.44
CA GLN A 237 19.22 10.49 -0.93
C GLN A 237 19.64 9.89 0.42
N GLU A 238 20.91 9.51 0.56
CA GLU A 238 21.39 8.88 1.80
C GLU A 238 21.29 9.84 2.99
N ALA A 239 21.65 11.12 2.80
CA ALA A 239 21.51 12.14 3.83
C ALA A 239 20.03 12.35 4.22
N TRP A 240 19.13 12.39 3.24
CA TRP A 240 17.69 12.51 3.47
C TRP A 240 17.11 11.32 4.25
N LEU A 241 17.51 10.10 3.92
CA LEU A 241 17.04 8.88 4.59
C LEU A 241 17.51 8.80 6.04
N ASN A 242 18.72 9.28 6.33
CA ASN A 242 19.24 9.33 7.70
C ASN A 242 18.52 10.37 8.57
N ALA A 243 18.22 11.54 8.01
CA ALA A 243 17.59 12.61 8.77
C ALA A 243 16.09 12.36 9.00
N ASN A 244 15.37 11.87 7.98
CA ASN A 244 13.91 11.83 7.98
C ASN A 244 13.25 11.08 9.16
N PRO A 245 13.70 9.88 9.57
CA PRO A 245 13.10 9.18 10.70
C PRO A 245 13.23 9.93 12.03
N VAL A 246 14.28 10.76 12.17
CA VAL A 246 14.60 11.49 13.40
C VAL A 246 13.89 12.84 13.45
N VAL A 247 13.74 13.51 12.31
CA VAL A 247 13.21 14.89 12.25
C VAL A 247 11.71 14.96 11.97
N ASN A 248 11.12 13.92 11.38
CA ASN A 248 9.68 13.91 11.16
C ASN A 248 8.94 13.60 12.47
N TRP A 249 7.82 14.31 12.67
CA TRP A 249 6.96 14.05 13.81
C TRP A 249 6.38 12.63 13.74
N LYS A 250 6.18 12.03 14.91
CA LYS A 250 5.49 10.73 15.03
C LYS A 250 4.08 10.85 14.42
N GLY A 251 3.65 9.81 13.71
CA GLY A 251 2.33 9.76 13.07
C GLY A 251 2.41 9.79 11.55
N TYR A 252 1.54 10.57 10.91
CA TYR A 252 1.18 10.39 9.49
C TYR A 252 2.37 10.35 8.51
N SER A 253 3.45 11.09 8.70
CA SER A 253 4.58 11.08 7.75
C SER A 253 5.45 9.81 7.79
N THR A 254 5.45 9.04 8.88
CA THR A 254 6.42 7.95 9.09
C THR A 254 6.19 6.75 8.19
N HIS A 255 4.94 6.51 7.78
CA HIS A 255 4.62 5.39 6.89
C HIS A 255 5.20 5.58 5.49
N LEU A 256 5.27 6.82 4.99
CA LEU A 256 5.89 7.11 3.69
C LEU A 256 7.40 6.84 3.72
N ILE A 257 8.04 7.06 4.87
CA ILE A 257 9.44 6.67 5.08
C ILE A 257 9.57 5.15 5.00
N ALA A 258 8.69 4.40 5.70
CA ALA A 258 8.68 2.95 5.67
C ALA A 258 8.49 2.39 4.24
N VAL A 259 7.57 2.95 3.46
CA VAL A 259 7.37 2.57 2.06
C VAL A 259 8.58 2.94 1.21
N ASN A 260 9.19 4.11 1.41
CA ASN A 260 10.39 4.51 0.69
C ASN A 260 11.57 3.55 0.96
N ILE A 261 11.78 3.13 2.21
CA ILE A 261 12.75 2.08 2.56
C ILE A 261 12.47 0.81 1.76
N LEU A 262 11.21 0.37 1.68
CA LEU A 262 10.84 -0.80 0.88
C LEU A 262 11.15 -0.64 -0.60
N VAL A 263 10.79 0.49 -1.21
CA VAL A 263 11.09 0.76 -2.62
C VAL A 263 12.59 0.58 -2.88
N LEU A 264 13.44 1.20 -2.06
CA LEU A 264 14.89 1.13 -2.21
C LEU A 264 15.42 -0.30 -2.03
N TRP A 265 14.97 -1.01 -0.99
CA TRP A 265 15.33 -2.40 -0.78
C TRP A 265 14.88 -3.31 -1.92
N LYS A 266 13.70 -3.09 -2.51
CA LYS A 266 13.20 -3.87 -3.65
C LYS A 266 13.90 -3.54 -4.96
N LEU A 267 14.44 -2.34 -5.08
CA LEU A 267 15.39 -1.98 -6.13
C LEU A 267 16.80 -2.57 -5.91
N GLY A 268 17.06 -3.24 -4.78
CA GLY A 268 18.37 -3.83 -4.46
C GLY A 268 19.35 -2.84 -3.83
N VAL A 269 18.89 -1.64 -3.43
CA VAL A 269 19.71 -0.69 -2.67
C VAL A 269 19.88 -1.21 -1.25
N SER A 270 21.11 -1.30 -0.75
CA SER A 270 21.41 -1.77 0.59
C SER A 270 22.37 -0.81 1.30
N TYR A 271 21.82 0.06 2.15
CA TYR A 271 22.60 0.91 3.03
C TYR A 271 22.34 0.53 4.49
N PRO A 272 23.36 0.52 5.37
CA PRO A 272 23.16 0.32 6.81
C PRO A 272 22.20 1.35 7.43
N SER A 273 22.14 2.56 6.86
CA SER A 273 21.20 3.61 7.25
C SER A 273 19.73 3.21 7.07
N LEU A 274 19.40 2.41 6.04
CA LEU A 274 18.04 1.93 5.82
C LEU A 274 17.60 0.95 6.91
N ASP A 275 18.50 0.05 7.33
CA ASP A 275 18.23 -0.87 8.44
C ASP A 275 18.03 -0.10 9.76
N LYS A 276 18.91 0.87 10.06
CA LYS A 276 18.76 1.75 11.24
C LYS A 276 17.47 2.56 11.21
N ALA A 277 17.08 3.08 10.04
CA ALA A 277 15.83 3.81 9.88
C ALA A 277 14.60 2.92 10.14
N ALA A 278 14.60 1.68 9.64
CA ALA A 278 13.56 0.71 9.91
C ALA A 278 13.47 0.36 11.40
N GLU A 279 14.60 0.14 12.06
CA GLU A 279 14.67 -0.10 13.51
C GLU A 279 14.15 1.08 14.32
N ALA A 280 14.51 2.31 13.95
CA ALA A 280 14.03 3.53 14.59
C ALA A 280 12.52 3.67 14.46
N LEU A 281 11.96 3.44 13.27
CA LEU A 281 10.51 3.46 13.04
C LEU A 281 9.77 2.47 13.94
N ALA A 282 10.28 1.23 14.04
CA ALA A 282 9.70 0.19 14.89
C ALA A 282 9.86 0.50 16.39
N LYS A 283 10.95 1.14 16.80
CA LYS A 283 11.15 1.57 18.19
C LYS A 283 10.21 2.71 18.56
N ASP A 284 10.00 3.65 17.64
CA ASP A 284 9.18 4.84 17.90
C ASP A 284 7.67 4.61 17.81
N ASN A 285 7.27 3.51 17.17
CA ASN A 285 5.88 3.05 17.02
C ASN A 285 5.84 1.53 17.26
N ASP A 286 6.05 1.11 18.50
CA ASP A 286 6.24 -0.29 18.89
C ASP A 286 4.97 -1.14 18.75
N GLN A 287 3.81 -0.50 18.55
CA GLN A 287 2.55 -1.19 18.24
C GLN A 287 2.23 -1.22 16.73
N ASN A 288 3.17 -0.83 15.86
CA ASN A 288 2.97 -0.85 14.41
C ASN A 288 3.54 -2.14 13.81
N ALA A 289 2.65 -3.07 13.42
CA ALA A 289 3.04 -4.38 12.89
C ALA A 289 3.86 -4.27 11.59
N PHE A 290 3.52 -3.30 10.72
CA PHE A 290 4.27 -3.07 9.49
C PHE A 290 5.71 -2.62 9.79
N PHE A 291 5.91 -1.71 10.74
CA PHE A 291 7.26 -1.24 11.08
C PHE A 291 8.06 -2.34 11.80
N ALA A 292 7.42 -3.14 12.65
CA ALA A 292 8.04 -4.31 13.26
C ALA A 292 8.52 -5.31 12.19
N TRP A 293 7.69 -5.59 11.16
CA TRP A 293 8.11 -6.42 10.03
C TRP A 293 9.27 -5.78 9.28
N LEU A 294 9.22 -4.48 8.99
CA LEU A 294 10.30 -3.76 8.31
C LEU A 294 11.63 -3.87 9.07
N ALA A 295 11.59 -3.82 10.40
CA ALA A 295 12.72 -3.98 11.31
C ALA A 295 13.13 -5.46 11.56
N ASN A 296 12.67 -6.40 10.74
CA ASN A 296 13.01 -7.83 10.85
C ASN A 296 12.60 -8.49 12.16
N LYS A 297 11.54 -8.02 12.83
CA LYS A 297 11.05 -8.71 14.03
C LYS A 297 10.52 -10.11 13.66
N PRO A 298 10.60 -11.08 14.58
CA PRO A 298 10.05 -12.42 14.35
C PRO A 298 8.58 -12.39 13.92
N ALA A 299 8.19 -13.35 13.09
CA ALA A 299 6.84 -13.41 12.54
C ALA A 299 5.76 -13.48 13.64
N ASP A 300 6.01 -14.19 14.74
CA ASP A 300 5.07 -14.26 15.86
C ASP A 300 4.85 -12.90 16.53
N VAL A 301 5.90 -12.07 16.64
CA VAL A 301 5.82 -10.70 17.17
C VAL A 301 4.99 -9.83 16.23
N VAL A 302 5.28 -9.87 14.93
CA VAL A 302 4.51 -9.11 13.92
C VAL A 302 3.04 -9.53 13.92
N SER A 303 2.76 -10.83 13.98
CA SER A 303 1.39 -11.35 13.99
C SER A 303 0.63 -10.94 15.25
N LYS A 304 1.26 -10.97 16.44
CA LYS A 304 0.65 -10.48 17.68
C LYS A 304 0.27 -8.99 17.57
N LEU A 305 1.16 -8.16 17.02
CA LEU A 305 0.89 -6.73 16.80
C LEU A 305 -0.26 -6.51 15.81
N ALA A 306 -0.31 -7.29 14.73
CA ALA A 306 -1.39 -7.22 13.75
C ALA A 306 -2.74 -7.63 14.36
N LEU A 307 -2.79 -8.78 15.04
CA LEU A 307 -3.99 -9.31 15.69
C LEU A 307 -4.52 -8.40 16.80
N ALA A 308 -3.66 -7.62 17.45
CA ALA A 308 -4.05 -6.66 18.48
C ALA A 308 -4.81 -5.44 17.94
N LYS A 309 -4.57 -5.05 16.67
CA LYS A 309 -5.25 -3.89 16.04
C LYS A 309 -6.30 -4.30 15.02
N CYS A 310 -6.18 -5.45 14.38
CA CYS A 310 -7.10 -5.90 13.35
C CYS A 310 -8.33 -6.59 13.94
N PRO A 311 -9.54 -6.37 13.36
CA PRO A 311 -10.79 -6.96 13.86
C PRO A 311 -10.69 -8.49 14.00
N ALA A 312 -11.15 -9.03 15.13
CA ALA A 312 -11.16 -10.47 15.39
C ALA A 312 -12.43 -11.17 14.91
N SER A 313 -13.50 -10.40 14.68
CA SER A 313 -14.81 -10.92 14.30
C SER A 313 -15.58 -9.94 13.40
N GLU A 314 -16.65 -10.41 12.77
CA GLU A 314 -17.54 -9.55 11.98
C GLU A 314 -18.15 -8.40 12.79
N LYS A 315 -18.40 -8.63 14.09
CA LYS A 315 -18.96 -7.63 15.02
C LYS A 315 -17.99 -6.48 15.31
N GLU A 316 -16.70 -6.71 15.13
CA GLU A 316 -15.65 -5.72 15.33
C GLU A 316 -15.30 -4.97 14.05
N LEU A 317 -15.88 -5.34 12.91
CA LEU A 317 -15.63 -4.63 11.66
C LEU A 317 -16.17 -3.20 11.76
N PRO A 318 -15.38 -2.18 11.37
CA PRO A 318 -15.92 -0.83 11.24
C PRO A 318 -17.11 -0.80 10.28
N PRO A 319 -18.10 0.07 10.51
CA PRO A 319 -19.15 0.38 9.53
C PRO A 319 -18.54 0.67 8.16
N LYS A 320 -19.16 0.18 7.08
CA LYS A 320 -18.61 0.28 5.71
C LYS A 320 -18.31 1.73 5.29
N ASN A 321 -19.10 2.68 5.76
CA ASN A 321 -18.97 4.13 5.53
C ASN A 321 -17.95 4.83 6.44
N SER A 322 -17.17 4.08 7.22
CA SER A 322 -16.14 4.59 8.14
C SER A 322 -14.78 3.91 7.95
N ARG A 323 -14.60 3.18 6.84
CA ARG A 323 -13.38 2.44 6.50
C ARG A 323 -12.47 3.30 5.65
N GLU A 324 -11.86 4.29 6.28
CA GLU A 324 -11.12 5.38 5.62
C GLU A 324 -9.65 5.48 6.06
N ASP A 325 -9.21 4.65 7.00
CA ASP A 325 -7.87 4.72 7.57
C ASP A 325 -7.04 3.47 7.31
N TRP A 326 -5.76 3.69 7.02
CA TRP A 326 -4.73 2.65 7.05
C TRP A 326 -4.13 2.62 8.46
N ILE A 327 -4.37 1.58 9.27
CA ILE A 327 -3.93 1.53 10.68
C ILE A 327 -2.44 1.87 10.81
N TRP A 328 -1.61 1.36 9.89
CA TRP A 328 -0.16 1.51 9.93
C TRP A 328 0.35 2.91 9.56
N GLN A 329 -0.54 3.80 9.13
CA GLN A 329 -0.23 5.21 8.85
C GLN A 329 -0.31 6.10 10.08
N ARG A 330 -1.01 5.66 11.13
CA ARG A 330 -1.27 6.46 12.32
C ARG A 330 -0.32 6.06 13.46
N GLY A 331 -0.12 7.00 14.39
CA GLY A 331 0.64 6.72 15.62
C GLY A 331 -0.12 5.77 16.55
N ASP A 332 0.60 5.16 17.49
CA ASP A 332 0.05 4.07 18.32
C ASP A 332 -1.16 4.44 19.18
N LYS A 333 -1.27 5.71 19.60
CA LYS A 333 -2.39 6.21 20.41
C LYS A 333 -3.64 6.57 19.60
N SER A 334 -3.66 6.28 18.31
CA SER A 334 -4.81 6.60 17.46
C SER A 334 -5.85 5.49 17.48
N ASP A 335 -7.12 5.88 17.35
CA ASP A 335 -8.26 4.99 17.13
C ASP A 335 -8.37 4.52 15.66
N ALA A 336 -7.25 4.48 14.93
CA ALA A 336 -7.24 4.16 13.49
C ALA A 336 -7.82 2.78 13.18
N ASN A 337 -7.68 1.84 14.11
CA ASN A 337 -8.27 0.51 13.99
C ASN A 337 -9.79 0.53 13.96
N LYS A 338 -10.44 1.52 14.59
CA LYS A 338 -11.90 1.69 14.51
C LYS A 338 -12.37 2.16 13.13
N LYS A 339 -11.45 2.55 12.26
CA LYS A 339 -11.69 3.06 10.91
C LYS A 339 -10.90 2.31 9.83
N THR A 340 -10.38 1.12 10.17
CA THR A 340 -9.52 0.36 9.27
C THR A 340 -10.18 0.05 7.93
N MET A 341 -9.40 0.17 6.85
CA MET A 341 -9.81 -0.27 5.52
C MET A 341 -9.76 -1.80 5.35
N LEU A 342 -9.25 -2.54 6.34
CA LEU A 342 -8.94 -3.98 6.31
C LEU A 342 -7.80 -4.37 5.36
N TRP A 343 -7.50 -3.57 4.32
CA TRP A 343 -6.36 -3.78 3.42
C TRP A 343 -5.01 -3.73 4.14
N ASP A 344 -4.91 -2.93 5.19
CA ASP A 344 -3.84 -2.91 6.18
C ASP A 344 -3.63 -4.27 6.83
N CYS A 345 -4.72 -4.89 7.28
CA CYS A 345 -4.68 -6.17 7.97
C CYS A 345 -4.29 -7.28 7.00
N ARG A 346 -4.91 -7.31 5.80
CA ARG A 346 -4.52 -8.22 4.71
C ARG A 346 -3.06 -8.04 4.33
N PHE A 347 -2.61 -6.80 4.18
CA PHE A 347 -1.23 -6.51 3.80
C PHE A 347 -0.23 -7.18 4.76
N VAL A 348 -0.35 -6.95 6.07
CA VAL A 348 0.56 -7.57 7.05
C VAL A 348 0.39 -9.09 7.10
N ALA A 349 -0.84 -9.59 7.01
CA ALA A 349 -1.08 -11.04 6.95
C ALA A 349 -0.40 -11.69 5.75
N GLY A 350 -0.52 -11.11 4.56
CA GLY A 350 0.13 -11.59 3.35
C GLY A 350 1.66 -11.54 3.43
N LEU A 351 2.24 -10.50 4.04
CA LEU A 351 3.69 -10.44 4.28
C LEU A 351 4.19 -11.65 5.09
N ILE A 352 3.47 -12.05 6.14
CA ILE A 352 3.83 -13.18 6.99
C ILE A 352 3.50 -14.51 6.31
N LYS A 353 2.27 -14.69 5.86
CA LYS A 353 1.76 -15.93 5.24
C LYS A 353 2.57 -16.34 4.01
N ASN A 354 2.97 -15.37 3.19
CA ASN A 354 3.74 -15.64 1.97
C ASN A 354 5.25 -15.55 2.18
N ASN A 355 5.71 -15.44 3.45
CA ASN A 355 7.12 -15.32 3.83
C ASN A 355 7.87 -14.27 2.98
N VAL A 356 7.26 -13.10 2.81
CA VAL A 356 7.77 -12.06 1.92
C VAL A 356 9.08 -11.53 2.48
N SER A 357 10.16 -11.66 1.71
CA SER A 357 11.44 -11.03 2.06
C SER A 357 11.29 -9.51 2.06
N ARG A 358 11.80 -8.85 3.10
CA ARG A 358 11.85 -7.38 3.21
C ARG A 358 12.73 -6.76 2.12
N LYS A 359 13.86 -7.42 1.86
CA LYS A 359 14.88 -6.99 0.89
C LYS A 359 14.66 -7.69 -0.45
N GLY A 360 14.89 -6.98 -1.56
CA GLY A 360 14.93 -7.61 -2.87
C GLY A 360 16.06 -8.64 -2.94
N SER A 361 15.87 -9.71 -3.71
CA SER A 361 16.99 -10.56 -4.10
C SER A 361 17.90 -9.73 -5.01
N VAL A 362 19.16 -9.53 -4.62
CA VAL A 362 20.19 -9.03 -5.53
C VAL A 362 20.32 -10.09 -6.62
N LYS A 363 19.77 -9.82 -7.81
CA LYS A 363 19.87 -10.72 -8.97
C LYS A 363 21.02 -10.29 -9.85
#